data_AF-A0A9E5EF93-F1
#
_entry.id   AF-A0A9E5EF93-F1
#
_cell.length_a   1.000
_cell.length_b   1.000
_cell.length_c   1.000
_cell.angle_alpha   90.00
_cell.angle_beta   90.00
_cell.angle_gamma   90.00
#
_symmetry.space_group_name_H-M   'P 1'
#
loop_
_entity.id
_entity.type
_entity.pdbx_description
1 polymer ?
#
loop_
_entity_poly.entity_id
_entity_poly.type
_entity_poly.pdbx_seq_one_letter_code
_entity_poly.pdbx_strand_id
1 'polypeptide(L)'
;MLSAHRLPVLSCAESAALEAAYLKQNPGSDWNLMKRAAEELAFESLIFLNRTPEKILVLVGSGNNGADALLAAVLASTKKTQITAVFATPSPSTPLAKKVWQLTHKRVTKVSFQKFKTLTKTNFCLIYDGLLGQGFRAPLRPEMKKIILASQGLKGLRIAVDLPSGVGDDSKGPAFKADLTISIGCLKRPLLEPKNSSHVGRIRVVDIGLPFGVGVDTCSTLAALDPIKKPRSANTEKRQQGRILIVGGSQSMPGAVIMNTAAALQAGGGLVTTCLPQSIRARAAVAYPEAMWNGLTTNSSMHYVPILLKIVL
;
A
#
# COMPACT_ATOMS: atom_id res chain seq x y z
N MET A 1 -6.88 13.71 -14.66
CA MET A 1 -5.45 13.86 -14.27
C MET A 1 -4.75 12.58 -14.67
N LEU A 2 -3.63 12.67 -15.39
CA LEU A 2 -2.75 11.51 -15.59
C LEU A 2 -2.16 11.18 -14.22
N SER A 3 -2.60 10.08 -13.60
CA SER A 3 -1.98 9.54 -12.40
C SER A 3 -0.50 9.26 -12.67
N ALA A 4 0.40 9.71 -11.79
CA ALA A 4 1.83 9.48 -11.99
C ALA A 4 2.14 7.97 -12.06
N HIS A 5 2.95 7.53 -13.02
CA HIS A 5 3.38 6.12 -13.10
C HIS A 5 4.21 5.70 -11.87
N ARG A 6 4.86 6.66 -11.23
CA ARG A 6 5.72 6.45 -10.06
C ARG A 6 5.47 7.57 -9.06
N LEU A 7 5.42 7.21 -7.79
CA LEU A 7 5.47 8.16 -6.68
C LEU A 7 6.81 8.01 -5.96
N PRO A 8 7.40 9.10 -5.46
CA PRO A 8 8.66 9.02 -4.73
C PRO A 8 8.46 8.32 -3.38
N VAL A 9 9.53 7.68 -2.91
CA VAL A 9 9.64 7.21 -1.53
C VAL A 9 10.49 8.23 -0.76
N LEU A 10 9.88 8.86 0.25
CA LEU A 10 10.47 9.99 0.97
C LEU A 10 10.53 9.71 2.48
N SER A 11 11.47 10.30 3.19
CA SER A 11 11.38 10.43 4.66
C SER A 11 10.17 11.29 5.04
N CYS A 12 9.73 11.20 6.30
CA CYS A 12 8.68 12.07 6.79
C CYS A 12 9.10 13.55 6.71
N ALA A 13 10.36 13.86 7.00
CA ALA A 13 10.91 15.22 6.89
C ALA A 13 10.91 15.75 5.44
N GLU A 14 11.36 14.95 4.46
CA GLU A 14 11.35 15.33 3.04
C GLU A 14 9.93 15.58 2.52
N SER A 15 9.00 14.65 2.82
CA SER A 15 7.58 14.78 2.45
C SER A 15 6.97 16.07 3.01
N ALA A 16 7.17 16.34 4.31
CA ALA A 16 6.66 17.54 4.96
C ALA A 16 7.27 18.83 4.38
N ALA A 17 8.56 18.83 4.05
CA ALA A 17 9.22 19.99 3.44
C ALA A 17 8.66 20.31 2.05
N LEU A 18 8.45 19.28 1.21
CA LEU A 18 7.89 19.47 -0.13
C LEU A 18 6.42 19.91 -0.08
N GLU A 19 5.63 19.34 0.82
CA GLU A 19 4.23 19.75 1.02
C GLU A 19 4.16 21.22 1.49
N ALA A 20 4.99 21.61 2.45
CA ALA A 20 5.05 23.00 2.92
C ALA A 20 5.49 23.97 1.81
N ALA A 21 6.45 23.57 0.98
CA ALA A 21 6.88 24.36 -0.17
C ALA A 21 5.75 24.53 -1.20
N TYR A 22 5.01 23.46 -1.50
CA TYR A 22 3.86 23.50 -2.39
C TYR A 22 2.77 24.44 -1.87
N LEU A 23 2.39 24.30 -0.59
CA LEU A 23 1.35 25.14 0.04
C LEU A 23 1.74 26.61 0.08
N LYS A 24 3.02 26.92 0.28
CA LYS A 24 3.54 28.30 0.22
C LYS A 24 3.40 28.91 -1.18
N GLN A 25 3.63 28.12 -2.22
CA GLN A 25 3.49 28.55 -3.62
C GLN A 25 2.03 28.57 -4.09
N ASN A 26 1.15 27.81 -3.43
CA ASN A 26 -0.27 27.65 -3.80
C ASN A 26 -1.19 27.93 -2.59
N PRO A 27 -1.26 29.18 -2.07
CA PRO A 27 -2.09 29.51 -0.93
C PRO A 27 -3.56 29.13 -1.15
N GLY A 28 -4.20 28.54 -0.13
CA GLY A 28 -5.61 28.11 -0.18
C GLY A 28 -5.86 26.74 -0.82
N SER A 29 -4.83 26.05 -1.28
CA SER A 29 -4.95 24.67 -1.80
C SER A 29 -5.11 23.60 -0.70
N ASP A 30 -4.80 23.94 0.55
CA ASP A 30 -4.74 23.07 1.71
C ASP A 30 -6.06 22.31 1.99
N TRP A 31 -7.19 23.01 1.89
CA TRP A 31 -8.52 22.41 2.05
C TRP A 31 -8.83 21.37 0.96
N ASN A 32 -8.46 21.66 -0.28
CA ASN A 32 -8.74 20.76 -1.41
C ASN A 32 -7.88 19.49 -1.32
N LEU A 33 -6.61 19.62 -0.91
CA LEU A 33 -5.73 18.49 -0.66
C LEU A 33 -6.26 17.60 0.46
N MET A 34 -6.68 18.19 1.59
CA MET A 34 -7.29 17.45 2.70
C MET A 34 -8.59 16.73 2.31
N LYS A 35 -9.46 17.41 1.54
CA LYS A 35 -10.70 16.80 1.05
C LYS A 35 -10.42 15.58 0.17
N ARG A 36 -9.46 15.69 -0.75
CA ARG A 36 -9.04 14.58 -1.61
C ARG A 36 -8.43 13.44 -0.80
N ALA A 37 -7.54 13.76 0.15
CA ALA A 37 -6.96 12.77 1.04
C ALA A 37 -8.06 11.99 1.80
N ALA A 38 -9.04 12.70 2.38
CA ALA A 38 -10.15 12.09 3.10
C ALA A 38 -11.08 11.25 2.22
N GLU A 39 -11.33 11.66 0.97
CA GLU A 39 -12.09 10.89 -0.02
C GLU A 39 -11.40 9.58 -0.37
N GLU A 40 -10.09 9.63 -0.66
CA GLU A 40 -9.28 8.44 -0.95
C GLU A 40 -9.14 7.51 0.27
N LEU A 41 -8.93 8.09 1.46
CA LEU A 41 -8.93 7.35 2.73
C LEU A 41 -10.24 6.59 2.93
N ALA A 42 -11.38 7.25 2.73
CA ALA A 42 -12.69 6.63 2.86
C ALA A 42 -12.90 5.53 1.81
N PHE A 43 -12.53 5.79 0.56
CA PHE A 43 -12.66 4.86 -0.55
C PHE A 43 -11.87 3.56 -0.32
N GLU A 44 -10.56 3.67 -0.04
CA GLU A 44 -9.70 2.52 0.25
C GLU A 44 -10.18 1.75 1.49
N SER A 45 -10.62 2.47 2.54
CA SER A 45 -11.15 1.85 3.75
C SER A 45 -12.41 1.03 3.48
N LEU A 46 -13.31 1.52 2.61
CA LEU A 46 -14.53 0.82 2.22
C LEU A 46 -14.25 -0.39 1.30
N ILE A 47 -13.27 -0.29 0.39
CA ILE A 47 -12.82 -1.44 -0.42
C ILE A 47 -12.36 -2.58 0.49
N PHE A 48 -11.51 -2.28 1.47
CA PHE A 48 -10.99 -3.30 2.38
C PHE A 48 -12.06 -3.86 3.33
N LEU A 49 -13.00 -3.02 3.79
CA LEU A 49 -14.10 -3.47 4.63
C LEU A 49 -15.12 -4.31 3.84
N ASN A 50 -15.30 -4.02 2.56
CA ASN A 50 -16.23 -4.67 1.63
C ASN A 50 -17.69 -4.71 2.11
N ARG A 51 -18.13 -3.66 2.82
CA ARG A 51 -19.52 -3.42 3.24
C ARG A 51 -19.67 -2.02 3.81
N THR A 52 -20.90 -1.57 4.01
CA THR A 52 -21.18 -0.32 4.73
C THR A 52 -20.85 -0.46 6.21
N PRO A 53 -20.08 0.47 6.82
CA PRO A 53 -19.76 0.42 8.24
C PRO A 53 -20.96 0.86 9.09
N GLU A 54 -21.30 0.04 10.09
CA GLU A 54 -22.32 0.39 11.10
C GLU A 54 -21.74 1.24 12.23
N LYS A 55 -20.52 0.94 12.65
CA LYS A 55 -19.82 1.62 13.76
C LYS A 55 -18.40 1.97 13.34
N ILE A 56 -18.04 3.23 13.46
CA ILE A 56 -16.69 3.75 13.19
C ILE A 56 -16.14 4.36 14.46
N LEU A 57 -14.89 4.03 14.79
CA LEU A 57 -14.11 4.69 15.81
C LEU A 57 -13.02 5.53 15.15
N VAL A 58 -12.81 6.74 15.67
CA VAL A 58 -11.72 7.62 15.25
C VAL A 58 -10.90 8.00 16.48
N LEU A 59 -9.59 7.72 16.43
CA LEU A 59 -8.62 8.20 17.41
C LEU A 59 -8.04 9.51 16.88
N VAL A 60 -8.39 10.63 17.52
CA VAL A 60 -8.21 11.97 16.96
C VAL A 60 -7.09 12.72 17.68
N GLY A 61 -6.02 13.03 16.94
CA GLY A 61 -4.97 13.96 17.35
C GLY A 61 -5.40 15.42 17.19
N SER A 62 -4.56 16.35 17.67
CA SER A 62 -4.88 17.79 17.58
C SER A 62 -4.65 18.38 16.17
N GLY A 63 -3.81 17.75 15.35
CA GLY A 63 -3.35 18.27 14.06
C GLY A 63 -4.18 17.81 12.86
N ASN A 64 -3.61 18.02 11.66
CA ASN A 64 -4.28 17.69 10.40
C ASN A 64 -4.55 16.18 10.24
N ASN A 65 -3.68 15.30 10.74
CA ASN A 65 -3.92 13.85 10.64
C ASN A 65 -5.23 13.42 11.32
N GLY A 66 -5.58 14.05 12.45
CA GLY A 66 -6.86 13.81 13.13
C GLY A 66 -8.05 14.37 12.35
N ALA A 67 -7.82 15.45 11.60
CA ALA A 67 -8.82 16.04 10.71
C ALA A 67 -9.08 15.13 9.50
N ASP A 68 -8.02 14.61 8.86
CA ASP A 68 -8.12 13.65 7.76
C ASP A 68 -8.90 12.41 8.19
N ALA A 69 -8.57 11.84 9.35
CA ALA A 69 -9.27 10.69 9.93
C ALA A 69 -10.76 10.96 10.21
N LEU A 70 -11.08 12.12 10.80
CA LEU A 70 -12.48 12.51 11.07
C LEU A 70 -13.28 12.71 9.79
N LEU A 71 -12.70 13.41 8.81
CA LEU A 71 -13.36 13.68 7.54
C LEU A 71 -13.57 12.37 6.76
N ALA A 72 -12.55 11.50 6.70
CA ALA A 72 -12.66 10.17 6.10
C ALA A 72 -13.73 9.32 6.77
N ALA A 73 -13.81 9.32 8.11
CA ALA A 73 -14.83 8.59 8.84
C ALA A 73 -16.26 9.07 8.50
N VAL A 74 -16.47 10.37 8.33
CA VAL A 74 -17.77 10.92 7.90
C VAL A 74 -18.06 10.56 6.45
N LEU A 75 -17.08 10.65 5.55
CA LEU A 75 -17.24 10.29 4.13
C LEU A 75 -17.52 8.79 3.93
N ALA A 76 -16.91 7.92 4.75
CA ALA A 76 -17.17 6.47 4.73
C ALA A 76 -18.52 6.08 5.37
N SER A 77 -19.26 7.04 5.93
CA SER A 77 -20.46 6.79 6.72
C SER A 77 -21.76 6.98 5.95
N THR A 78 -22.81 6.27 6.37
CA THR A 78 -24.19 6.60 5.97
C THR A 78 -24.91 7.30 7.13
N LYS A 79 -26.14 7.79 6.89
CA LYS A 79 -26.94 8.42 7.96
C LYS A 79 -27.10 7.54 9.21
N LYS A 80 -27.12 6.20 9.05
CA LYS A 80 -27.29 5.20 10.13
C LYS A 80 -25.99 4.80 10.83
N THR A 81 -24.83 5.14 10.25
CA THR A 81 -23.52 4.80 10.83
C THR A 81 -23.27 5.62 12.09
N GLN A 82 -22.89 4.95 13.18
CA GLN A 82 -22.50 5.58 14.43
C GLN A 82 -21.00 5.88 14.41
N ILE A 83 -20.63 7.16 14.54
CA ILE A 83 -19.24 7.58 14.58
C ILE A 83 -18.89 8.03 16.00
N THR A 84 -17.91 7.35 16.60
CA THR A 84 -17.35 7.70 17.91
C THR A 84 -15.95 8.28 17.72
N ALA A 85 -15.65 9.42 18.35
CA ALA A 85 -14.32 10.00 18.32
C ALA A 85 -13.72 10.12 19.72
N VAL A 86 -12.52 9.58 19.90
CA VAL A 86 -11.71 9.77 21.11
C VAL A 86 -10.64 10.78 20.80
N PHE A 87 -10.70 11.93 21.46
CA PHE A 87 -9.70 12.97 21.28
C PHE A 87 -8.54 12.78 22.26
N ALA A 88 -7.31 12.82 21.75
CA ALA A 88 -6.10 12.83 22.57
C ALA A 88 -5.86 14.17 23.26
N THR A 89 -6.48 15.25 22.77
CA THR A 89 -6.39 16.60 23.33
C THR A 89 -7.78 17.22 23.44
N PRO A 90 -7.99 18.25 24.29
CA PRO A 90 -9.32 18.86 24.46
C PRO A 90 -9.90 19.44 23.17
N SER A 91 -9.04 20.02 22.31
CA SER A 91 -9.43 20.71 21.08
C SER A 91 -8.41 20.50 19.93
N PRO A 92 -8.85 20.68 18.67
CA PRO A 92 -7.96 20.76 17.52
C PRO A 92 -7.06 22.00 17.56
N SER A 93 -5.80 21.86 17.12
CA SER A 93 -4.78 22.90 17.18
C SER A 93 -4.60 23.67 15.86
N THR A 94 -4.84 23.04 14.71
CA THR A 94 -4.65 23.69 13.39
C THR A 94 -5.96 24.31 12.85
N PRO A 95 -5.88 25.35 11.99
CA PRO A 95 -7.07 25.93 11.36
C PRO A 95 -7.91 24.90 10.59
N LEU A 96 -7.27 24.01 9.82
CA LEU A 96 -7.96 22.95 9.09
C LEU A 96 -8.65 21.95 10.02
N ALA A 97 -7.98 21.51 11.10
CA ALA A 97 -8.60 20.59 12.06
C ALA A 97 -9.78 21.23 12.79
N LYS A 98 -9.73 22.52 13.09
CA LYS A 98 -10.88 23.28 13.62
C LYS A 98 -12.03 23.33 12.62
N LYS A 99 -11.75 23.62 11.34
CA LYS A 99 -12.74 23.63 10.26
C LYS A 99 -13.40 22.26 10.09
N VAL A 100 -12.62 21.18 10.04
CA VAL A 100 -13.17 19.81 9.94
C VAL A 100 -14.03 19.48 11.15
N TRP A 101 -13.61 19.84 12.37
CA TRP A 101 -14.45 19.63 13.55
C TRP A 101 -15.78 20.38 13.47
N GLN A 102 -15.77 21.65 13.04
CA GLN A 102 -17.01 22.41 12.82
C GLN A 102 -17.95 21.74 11.82
N LEU A 103 -17.41 21.10 10.77
CA LEU A 103 -18.21 20.40 9.77
C LEU A 103 -18.73 19.03 10.25
N THR A 104 -17.98 18.34 11.11
CA THR A 104 -18.24 16.92 11.47
C THR A 104 -18.87 16.72 12.85
N HIS A 105 -18.75 17.67 13.78
CA HIS A 105 -19.15 17.47 15.19
C HIS A 105 -20.60 17.00 15.40
N LYS A 106 -21.55 17.44 14.55
CA LYS A 106 -22.97 17.02 14.64
C LYS A 106 -23.20 15.55 14.28
N ARG A 107 -22.25 14.92 13.56
CA ARG A 107 -22.30 13.52 13.12
C ARG A 107 -21.49 12.59 14.02
N VAL A 108 -20.75 13.14 14.99
CA VAL A 108 -19.72 12.43 15.76
C VAL A 108 -20.01 12.53 17.25
N THR A 109 -20.09 11.38 17.92
CA THR A 109 -20.14 11.32 19.37
C THR A 109 -18.73 11.45 19.95
N LYS A 110 -18.44 12.59 20.58
CA LYS A 110 -17.17 12.81 21.29
C LYS A 110 -17.15 12.02 22.60
N VAL A 111 -16.10 11.23 22.80
CA VAL A 111 -15.89 10.43 24.01
C VAL A 111 -14.55 10.81 24.64
N SER A 112 -14.52 10.98 25.96
CA SER A 112 -13.28 11.23 26.70
C SER A 112 -12.43 9.96 26.78
N PHE A 113 -11.10 10.12 26.83
CA PHE A 113 -10.19 8.99 26.97
C PHE A 113 -10.45 8.15 28.24
N GLN A 114 -10.99 8.74 29.30
CA GLN A 114 -11.38 8.01 30.52
C GLN A 114 -12.40 6.89 30.24
N LYS A 115 -13.25 7.05 29.22
CA LYS A 115 -14.23 6.04 28.79
C LYS A 115 -13.66 5.06 27.75
N PHE A 116 -12.37 5.13 27.41
CA PHE A 116 -11.77 4.26 26.38
C PHE A 116 -11.93 2.77 26.71
N LYS A 117 -11.80 2.38 27.99
CA LYS A 117 -11.96 1.00 28.42
C LYS A 117 -13.35 0.41 28.12
N THR A 118 -14.40 1.23 27.99
CA THR A 118 -15.72 0.70 27.61
C THR A 118 -15.81 0.44 26.11
N LEU A 119 -15.00 1.11 25.30
CA LEU A 119 -14.99 0.95 23.84
C LEU A 119 -14.41 -0.41 23.41
N THR A 120 -13.55 -1.04 24.21
CA THR A 120 -13.02 -2.39 23.90
C THR A 120 -14.09 -3.49 23.94
N LYS A 121 -15.26 -3.21 24.54
CA LYS A 121 -16.43 -4.09 24.51
C LYS A 121 -17.25 -3.95 23.22
N THR A 122 -16.97 -2.93 22.42
CA THR A 122 -17.68 -2.65 21.17
C THR A 122 -16.90 -3.20 19.98
N ASN A 123 -17.60 -3.89 19.08
CA ASN A 123 -17.06 -4.23 17.76
C ASN A 123 -17.29 -3.05 16.82
N PHE A 124 -16.20 -2.46 16.35
CA PHE A 124 -16.23 -1.45 15.29
C PHE A 124 -16.00 -2.11 13.94
N CYS A 125 -16.54 -1.51 12.88
CA CYS A 125 -16.22 -1.90 11.51
C CYS A 125 -14.85 -1.32 11.12
N LEU A 126 -14.67 -0.01 11.35
CA LEU A 126 -13.46 0.74 11.06
C LEU A 126 -12.94 1.43 12.32
N ILE A 127 -11.62 1.43 12.49
CA ILE A 127 -10.92 2.18 13.54
C ILE A 127 -9.83 3.00 12.86
N TYR A 128 -10.04 4.31 12.75
CA TYR A 128 -9.03 5.22 12.19
C TYR A 128 -8.07 5.70 13.28
N ASP A 129 -6.79 5.58 13.01
CA ASP A 129 -5.72 6.22 13.75
C ASP A 129 -5.30 7.53 13.06
N GLY A 130 -5.80 8.64 13.60
CA GLY A 130 -5.42 10.00 13.23
C GLY A 130 -4.71 10.72 14.37
N LEU A 131 -4.03 10.00 15.26
CA LEU A 131 -3.41 10.61 16.45
C LEU A 131 -2.16 11.42 16.11
N LEU A 132 -1.28 10.88 15.28
CA LEU A 132 -0.01 11.44 14.84
C LEU A 132 0.21 11.09 13.36
N GLY A 133 0.86 11.97 12.60
CA GLY A 133 1.25 11.72 11.20
C GLY A 133 2.74 12.02 10.98
N GLN A 134 3.14 12.34 9.75
CA GLN A 134 4.55 12.60 9.37
C GLN A 134 5.28 13.67 10.22
N GLY A 135 4.56 14.60 10.85
CA GLY A 135 5.12 15.60 11.74
C GLY A 135 5.57 15.07 13.12
N PHE A 136 5.34 13.79 13.42
CA PHE A 136 5.74 13.19 14.71
C PHE A 136 7.26 13.21 14.91
N ARG A 137 7.67 13.51 16.14
CA ARG A 137 9.05 13.40 16.62
C ARG A 137 9.04 12.66 17.95
N ALA A 138 9.96 11.70 18.10
CA ALA A 138 10.11 10.94 19.34
C ALA A 138 10.70 11.84 20.47
N PRO A 139 10.41 11.54 21.75
CA PRO A 139 9.58 10.43 22.25
C PRO A 139 8.07 10.72 22.23
N LEU A 140 7.25 9.66 22.29
CA LEU A 140 5.81 9.80 22.49
C LEU A 140 5.49 10.47 23.83
N ARG A 141 4.56 11.44 23.81
CA ARG A 141 3.96 11.97 25.04
C ARG A 141 3.25 10.87 25.82
N PRO A 142 3.27 10.87 27.18
CA PRO A 142 2.68 9.80 28.00
C PRO A 142 1.22 9.49 27.67
N GLU A 143 0.38 10.51 27.45
CA GLU A 143 -1.03 10.32 27.09
C GLU A 143 -1.21 9.63 25.73
N MET A 144 -0.34 9.95 24.76
CA MET A 144 -0.38 9.30 23.45
C MET A 144 0.01 7.82 23.55
N LYS A 145 1.03 7.53 24.36
CA LYS A 145 1.46 6.16 24.66
C LYS A 145 0.31 5.35 25.28
N LYS A 146 -0.46 5.93 26.21
CA LYS A 146 -1.63 5.26 26.83
C LYS A 146 -2.71 4.93 25.79
N ILE A 147 -3.04 5.86 24.89
CA ILE A 147 -4.05 5.64 23.85
C ILE A 147 -3.61 4.54 22.88
N ILE A 148 -2.36 4.60 22.41
CA ILE A 148 -1.77 3.62 21.48
C ILE A 148 -1.77 2.22 22.10
N LEU A 149 -1.40 2.08 23.38
CA LEU A 149 -1.41 0.78 24.04
C LEU A 149 -2.85 0.27 24.25
N ALA A 150 -3.76 1.14 24.65
CA ALA A 150 -5.16 0.77 24.85
C ALA A 150 -5.85 0.35 23.54
N SER A 151 -5.46 0.94 22.40
CA SER A 151 -6.06 0.63 21.09
C SER A 151 -5.85 -0.82 20.63
N GLN A 152 -4.85 -1.51 21.19
CA GLN A 152 -4.60 -2.93 20.90
C GLN A 152 -5.76 -3.84 21.31
N GLY A 153 -6.55 -3.43 22.32
CA GLY A 153 -7.74 -4.17 22.76
C GLY A 153 -9.01 -3.87 21.98
N LEU A 154 -8.96 -2.98 20.97
CA LEU A 154 -10.11 -2.66 20.14
C LEU A 154 -10.32 -3.73 19.06
N LYS A 155 -11.58 -3.91 18.65
CA LYS A 155 -11.98 -4.87 17.63
C LYS A 155 -12.55 -4.13 16.41
N GLY A 156 -11.98 -4.38 15.25
CA GLY A 156 -12.35 -3.76 13.97
C GLY A 156 -11.17 -3.66 13.02
N LEU A 157 -11.42 -3.26 11.78
CA LEU A 157 -10.34 -3.00 10.81
C LEU A 157 -9.60 -1.72 11.22
N ARG A 158 -8.34 -1.86 11.62
CA ARG A 158 -7.49 -0.75 12.10
C ARG A 158 -6.75 -0.11 10.94
N ILE A 159 -7.01 1.18 10.74
CA ILE A 159 -6.50 1.94 9.61
C ILE A 159 -5.65 3.08 10.12
N ALA A 160 -4.36 3.08 9.78
CA ALA A 160 -3.50 4.23 10.03
C ALA A 160 -3.65 5.26 8.91
N VAL A 161 -3.89 6.51 9.31
CA VAL A 161 -3.92 7.66 8.41
C VAL A 161 -2.51 8.20 8.29
N ASP A 162 -1.97 8.20 7.07
CA ASP A 162 -0.60 8.55 6.70
C ASP A 162 0.46 7.57 7.23
N LEU A 163 0.63 7.51 8.55
CA LEU A 163 1.56 6.62 9.25
C LEU A 163 0.88 6.09 10.52
N PRO A 164 1.15 4.83 10.95
CA PRO A 164 0.72 4.40 12.28
C PRO A 164 1.32 5.31 13.34
N SER A 165 0.51 5.83 14.23
CA SER A 165 0.95 6.77 15.26
C SER A 165 2.04 6.15 16.12
N GLY A 166 3.18 6.83 16.19
CA GLY A 166 4.41 6.33 16.82
C GLY A 166 5.46 5.83 15.82
N VAL A 167 5.12 5.66 14.54
CA VAL A 167 6.06 5.42 13.42
C VAL A 167 6.46 6.76 12.78
N GLY A 168 7.73 6.87 12.40
CA GLY A 168 8.34 8.06 11.80
C GLY A 168 9.86 7.89 11.70
N ASP A 169 10.56 8.87 11.12
CA ASP A 169 12.01 8.79 10.82
C ASP A 169 12.83 8.36 12.06
N ASP A 170 12.59 9.00 13.21
CA ASP A 170 13.32 8.75 14.46
C ASP A 170 12.49 7.98 15.51
N SER A 171 11.50 7.21 15.08
CA SER A 171 10.54 6.55 15.96
C SER A 171 11.18 5.62 17.01
N LYS A 172 10.72 5.76 18.27
CA LYS A 172 11.07 4.93 19.43
C LYS A 172 9.84 4.70 20.31
N GLY A 173 9.70 3.50 20.86
CA GLY A 173 8.59 3.14 21.75
C GLY A 173 7.44 2.40 21.03
N PRO A 174 6.27 2.28 21.65
CA PRO A 174 5.14 1.58 21.03
C PRO A 174 4.56 2.39 19.87
N ALA A 175 4.01 1.69 18.88
CA ALA A 175 3.26 2.31 17.80
C ALA A 175 1.87 1.67 17.67
N PHE A 176 0.97 2.37 17.00
CA PHE A 176 -0.32 1.84 16.63
C PHE A 176 -0.14 0.61 15.71
N LYS A 177 -0.91 -0.46 15.94
CA LYS A 177 -0.89 -1.65 15.10
C LYS A 177 -2.04 -1.58 14.09
N ALA A 178 -1.71 -1.21 12.86
CA ALA A 178 -2.66 -1.13 11.77
C ALA A 178 -2.77 -2.47 11.03
N ASP A 179 -3.99 -2.77 10.56
CA ASP A 179 -4.23 -3.82 9.58
C ASP A 179 -4.02 -3.25 8.15
N LEU A 180 -4.26 -1.94 7.98
CA LEU A 180 -4.07 -1.15 6.76
C LEU A 180 -3.45 0.22 7.09
N THR A 181 -2.42 0.65 6.36
CA THR A 181 -1.90 2.02 6.39
C THR A 181 -2.15 2.68 5.04
N ILE A 182 -2.76 3.85 5.05
CA ILE A 182 -3.02 4.64 3.84
C ILE A 182 -2.10 5.87 3.89
N SER A 183 -0.98 5.79 3.19
CA SER A 183 0.06 6.82 3.07
C SER A 183 -0.37 7.90 2.09
N ILE A 184 -0.37 9.17 2.52
CA ILE A 184 -0.96 10.27 1.75
C ILE A 184 0.10 10.94 0.88
N GLY A 185 -0.16 11.12 -0.42
CA GLY A 185 0.67 11.81 -1.40
C GLY A 185 1.90 11.01 -1.88
N CYS A 186 2.62 10.36 -0.98
CA CYS A 186 3.80 9.55 -1.29
C CYS A 186 3.93 8.38 -0.32
N LEU A 187 4.85 7.46 -0.61
CA LEU A 187 5.22 6.41 0.32
C LEU A 187 6.29 6.93 1.28
N LYS A 188 6.04 6.83 2.60
CA LYS A 188 7.02 7.23 3.62
C LYS A 188 8.01 6.11 3.92
N ARG A 189 9.31 6.39 3.91
CA ARG A 189 10.40 5.44 4.14
C ARG A 189 10.25 4.65 5.46
N PRO A 190 9.83 5.25 6.59
CA PRO A 190 9.54 4.50 7.82
C PRO A 190 8.55 3.35 7.65
N LEU A 191 7.63 3.41 6.67
CA LEU A 191 6.68 2.32 6.41
C LEU A 191 7.33 1.05 5.85
N LEU A 192 8.52 1.18 5.24
CA LEU A 192 9.27 0.08 4.63
C LEU A 192 10.34 -0.51 5.56
N GLU A 193 10.59 0.13 6.71
CA GLU A 193 11.64 -0.30 7.62
C GLU A 193 11.24 -1.60 8.34
N PRO A 194 12.10 -2.65 8.37
CA PRO A 194 11.77 -3.93 8.98
C PRO A 194 11.28 -3.84 10.44
N LYS A 195 11.82 -2.90 11.23
CA LYS A 195 11.40 -2.66 12.62
C LYS A 195 9.91 -2.26 12.75
N ASN A 196 9.32 -1.70 11.69
CA ASN A 196 7.93 -1.23 11.67
C ASN A 196 6.97 -2.24 11.04
N SER A 197 7.46 -3.35 10.47
CA SER A 197 6.66 -4.36 9.75
C SER A 197 5.43 -4.87 10.53
N SER A 198 5.54 -5.01 11.85
CA SER A 198 4.46 -5.47 12.74
C SER A 198 3.39 -4.41 13.06
N HIS A 199 3.57 -3.16 12.60
CA HIS A 199 2.70 -2.02 12.89
C HIS A 199 2.00 -1.46 11.65
N VAL A 200 2.60 -1.62 10.47
CA VAL A 200 2.14 -0.95 9.24
C VAL A 200 1.04 -1.71 8.49
N GLY A 201 0.89 -3.01 8.72
CA GLY A 201 -0.11 -3.81 8.00
C GLY A 201 0.06 -3.77 6.49
N ARG A 202 -1.05 -3.82 5.75
CA ARG A 202 -1.03 -3.58 4.28
C ARG A 202 -0.84 -2.10 4.00
N ILE A 203 -0.05 -1.76 2.98
CA ILE A 203 0.19 -0.36 2.61
C ILE A 203 -0.62 -0.01 1.36
N ARG A 204 -1.25 1.16 1.39
CA ARG A 204 -1.81 1.86 0.23
C ARG A 204 -1.20 3.25 0.15
N VAL A 205 -0.94 3.70 -1.06
CA VAL A 205 -0.42 5.06 -1.31
C VAL A 205 -1.47 5.76 -2.16
N VAL A 206 -1.96 6.90 -1.67
CA VAL A 206 -2.98 7.68 -2.36
C VAL A 206 -2.36 8.95 -2.92
N ASP A 207 -2.48 9.16 -4.23
CA ASP A 207 -1.96 10.36 -4.89
C ASP A 207 -2.96 11.51 -4.74
N ILE A 208 -2.60 12.49 -3.91
CA ILE A 208 -3.44 13.69 -3.71
C ILE A 208 -3.11 14.82 -4.68
N GLY A 209 -2.22 14.60 -5.65
CA GLY A 209 -1.83 15.59 -6.66
C GLY A 209 -0.70 16.52 -6.22
N LEU A 210 0.09 16.12 -5.23
CA LEU A 210 1.28 16.87 -4.81
C LEU A 210 2.45 16.59 -5.77
N PRO A 211 3.09 17.62 -6.34
CA PRO A 211 4.18 17.46 -7.29
C PRO A 211 5.51 17.19 -6.56
N PHE A 212 5.63 16.05 -5.89
CA PHE A 212 6.85 15.67 -5.16
C PHE A 212 8.04 15.35 -6.07
N GLY A 213 7.85 15.29 -7.38
CA GLY A 213 8.89 14.99 -8.35
C GLY A 213 9.33 13.53 -8.32
N VAL A 214 10.53 13.26 -8.83
CA VAL A 214 11.14 11.93 -8.88
C VAL A 214 12.16 11.82 -7.76
N GLY A 215 11.94 10.88 -6.84
CA GLY A 215 12.90 10.52 -5.80
C GLY A 215 13.93 9.51 -6.31
N VAL A 216 14.99 9.30 -5.53
CA VAL A 216 15.97 8.21 -5.76
C VAL A 216 15.25 6.86 -5.74
N ASP A 217 14.42 6.67 -4.73
CA ASP A 217 13.53 5.53 -4.59
C ASP A 217 12.12 5.90 -5.06
N THR A 218 11.45 4.98 -5.75
CA THR A 218 10.07 5.17 -6.21
C THR A 218 9.23 3.91 -6.01
N CYS A 219 7.94 4.08 -5.77
CA CYS A 219 6.96 3.00 -5.87
C CYS A 219 6.19 3.11 -7.19
N SER A 220 5.98 1.97 -7.86
CA SER A 220 5.15 1.90 -9.05
C SER A 220 3.68 2.02 -8.68
N THR A 221 2.93 2.84 -9.41
CA THR A 221 1.47 2.93 -9.27
C THR A 221 0.79 1.97 -10.24
N LEU A 222 -0.53 1.80 -10.11
CA LEU A 222 -1.31 1.04 -11.09
C LEU A 222 -1.22 1.62 -12.51
N ALA A 223 -0.90 2.90 -12.67
CA ALA A 223 -0.70 3.52 -13.97
C ALA A 223 0.55 2.98 -14.67
N ALA A 224 1.59 2.58 -13.92
CA ALA A 224 2.76 1.90 -14.51
C ALA A 224 2.40 0.61 -15.23
N LEU A 225 1.25 0.00 -14.88
CA LEU A 225 0.76 -1.22 -15.50
C LEU A 225 -0.16 -0.94 -16.70
N ASP A 226 -0.52 0.31 -16.99
CA ASP A 226 -1.42 0.63 -18.12
C ASP A 226 -0.94 0.12 -19.48
N PRO A 227 0.37 0.13 -19.81
CA PRO A 227 0.87 -0.46 -21.05
C PRO A 227 0.55 -1.95 -21.20
N ILE A 228 0.46 -2.69 -20.08
CA ILE A 228 0.21 -4.14 -20.08
C ILE A 228 -1.25 -4.52 -19.84
N LYS A 229 -2.13 -3.55 -19.53
CA LYS A 229 -3.58 -3.78 -19.37
C LYS A 229 -4.34 -3.81 -20.69
N LYS A 230 -3.78 -3.19 -21.74
CA LYS A 230 -4.46 -3.11 -23.04
C LYS A 230 -4.49 -4.50 -23.69
N PRO A 231 -5.65 -4.96 -24.18
CA PRO A 231 -5.70 -6.15 -25.02
C PRO A 231 -4.77 -5.97 -26.23
N ARG A 232 -4.22 -7.09 -26.69
CA ARG A 232 -3.37 -7.09 -27.90
C ARG A 232 -4.19 -6.68 -29.12
N SER A 233 -3.50 -6.12 -30.12
CA SER A 233 -4.07 -5.93 -31.45
C SER A 233 -4.60 -7.25 -31.98
N ALA A 234 -5.82 -7.25 -32.54
CA ALA A 234 -6.38 -8.42 -33.21
C ALA A 234 -5.58 -8.79 -34.47
N ASN A 235 -5.00 -7.79 -35.14
CA ASN A 235 -4.04 -7.99 -36.22
C ASN A 235 -2.65 -8.21 -35.61
N THR A 236 -2.38 -9.43 -35.15
CA THR A 236 -1.06 -9.81 -34.67
C THR A 236 -0.75 -11.29 -34.88
N GLU A 237 0.54 -11.64 -34.90
CA GLU A 237 1.04 -13.00 -35.07
C GLU A 237 2.00 -13.42 -33.95
N LYS A 238 2.19 -14.73 -33.79
CA LYS A 238 3.08 -15.32 -32.77
C LYS A 238 4.51 -14.76 -32.78
N ARG A 239 5.04 -14.33 -33.93
CA ARG A 239 6.39 -13.75 -34.04
C ARG A 239 6.47 -12.30 -33.55
N GLN A 240 5.35 -11.57 -33.59
CA GLN A 240 5.27 -10.20 -33.09
C GLN A 240 5.10 -10.12 -31.57
N GLN A 241 4.69 -11.24 -30.94
CA GLN A 241 4.46 -11.33 -29.49
C GLN A 241 5.70 -11.77 -28.71
N GLY A 242 6.89 -11.53 -29.27
CA GLY A 242 8.17 -11.83 -28.65
C GLY A 242 8.55 -13.31 -28.70
N ARG A 243 9.86 -13.55 -28.50
CA ARG A 243 10.47 -14.88 -28.43
C ARG A 243 11.18 -14.98 -27.10
N ILE A 244 10.82 -15.98 -26.30
CA ILE A 244 11.37 -16.20 -24.97
C ILE A 244 12.17 -17.49 -25.00
N LEU A 245 13.45 -17.40 -24.67
CA LEU A 245 14.29 -18.55 -24.40
C LEU A 245 14.46 -18.70 -22.89
N ILE A 246 14.06 -19.85 -22.35
CA ILE A 246 14.26 -20.21 -20.96
C ILE A 246 15.34 -21.28 -20.92
N VAL A 247 16.42 -21.04 -20.18
CA VAL A 247 17.47 -22.04 -19.97
C VAL A 247 17.53 -22.33 -18.48
N GLY A 248 17.28 -23.57 -18.09
CA GLY A 248 17.39 -23.93 -16.69
C GLY A 248 16.78 -25.27 -16.32
N GLY A 249 16.58 -25.44 -15.02
CA GLY A 249 16.19 -26.71 -14.43
C GLY A 249 17.38 -27.67 -14.30
N SER A 250 17.14 -28.73 -13.55
CA SER A 250 18.07 -29.85 -13.39
C SER A 250 17.26 -31.14 -13.31
N GLN A 251 17.93 -32.29 -13.27
CA GLN A 251 17.25 -33.56 -12.99
C GLN A 251 16.58 -33.56 -11.61
N SER A 252 17.21 -32.92 -10.62
CA SER A 252 16.70 -32.81 -9.25
C SER A 252 15.67 -31.69 -9.08
N MET A 253 15.65 -30.69 -9.97
CA MET A 253 14.75 -29.55 -9.92
C MET A 253 14.08 -29.28 -11.27
N PRO A 254 13.31 -30.25 -11.83
CA PRO A 254 12.60 -30.07 -13.09
C PRO A 254 11.48 -29.02 -12.97
N GLY A 255 10.87 -28.89 -11.78
CA GLY A 255 9.75 -27.96 -11.56
C GLY A 255 10.12 -26.50 -11.80
N ALA A 256 11.37 -26.09 -11.52
CA ALA A 256 11.81 -24.70 -11.69
C ALA A 256 11.69 -24.24 -13.15
N VAL A 257 12.14 -25.05 -14.11
CA VAL A 257 12.07 -24.69 -15.53
C VAL A 257 10.65 -24.79 -16.06
N ILE A 258 9.90 -25.81 -15.63
CA ILE A 258 8.49 -26.02 -16.02
C ILE A 258 7.61 -24.84 -15.58
N MET A 259 7.76 -24.35 -14.35
CA MET A 259 7.02 -23.18 -13.85
C MET A 259 7.36 -21.89 -14.63
N ASN A 260 8.63 -21.70 -15.00
CA ASN A 260 9.03 -20.55 -15.83
C ASN A 260 8.39 -20.62 -17.23
N THR A 261 8.38 -21.80 -17.85
CA THR A 261 7.74 -22.01 -19.15
C THR A 261 6.24 -21.71 -19.09
N ALA A 262 5.56 -22.23 -18.07
CA ALA A 262 4.14 -21.96 -17.83
C ALA A 262 3.86 -20.46 -17.67
N ALA A 263 4.67 -19.76 -16.87
CA ALA A 263 4.52 -18.33 -16.64
C ALA A 263 4.73 -17.51 -17.92
N ALA A 264 5.73 -17.86 -18.74
CA ALA A 264 5.99 -17.19 -20.01
C ALA A 264 4.83 -17.37 -21.01
N LEU A 265 4.25 -18.57 -21.07
CA LEU A 265 3.07 -18.86 -21.90
C LEU A 265 1.84 -18.10 -21.41
N GLN A 266 1.58 -18.07 -20.09
CA GLN A 266 0.44 -17.36 -19.49
C GLN A 266 0.56 -15.84 -19.60
N ALA A 267 1.79 -15.30 -19.50
CA ALA A 267 2.08 -13.90 -19.82
C ALA A 267 1.90 -13.60 -21.32
N GLY A 268 1.72 -14.64 -22.14
CA GLY A 268 1.39 -14.61 -23.56
C GLY A 268 2.59 -14.37 -24.47
N GLY A 269 3.78 -14.85 -24.10
CA GLY A 269 4.91 -14.89 -25.01
C GLY A 269 4.55 -15.67 -26.29
N GLY A 270 4.84 -15.09 -27.45
CA GLY A 270 4.39 -15.64 -28.73
C GLY A 270 5.08 -16.94 -29.13
N LEU A 271 6.36 -17.07 -28.82
CA LEU A 271 7.16 -18.28 -29.00
C LEU A 271 7.99 -18.51 -27.74
N VAL A 272 7.70 -19.60 -27.01
CA VAL A 272 8.42 -19.96 -25.79
C VAL A 272 9.24 -21.23 -26.07
N THR A 273 10.56 -21.07 -26.08
CA THR A 273 11.51 -22.18 -26.20
C THR A 273 12.17 -22.42 -24.85
N THR A 274 12.17 -23.65 -24.39
CA THR A 274 12.79 -24.02 -23.11
C THR A 274 13.89 -25.05 -23.32
N CYS A 275 15.10 -24.69 -22.91
CA CYS A 275 16.28 -25.52 -22.83
C CYS A 275 16.42 -26.11 -21.43
N LEU A 276 16.44 -27.44 -21.33
CA LEU A 276 16.47 -28.17 -20.07
C LEU A 276 17.22 -29.51 -20.22
N PRO A 277 17.58 -30.22 -19.14
CA PRO A 277 18.23 -31.53 -19.25
C PRO A 277 17.42 -32.53 -20.08
N GLN A 278 18.06 -33.18 -21.07
CA GLN A 278 17.38 -34.11 -21.99
C GLN A 278 16.53 -35.17 -21.27
N SER A 279 16.94 -35.62 -20.08
CA SER A 279 16.22 -36.64 -19.28
C SER A 279 14.83 -36.22 -18.79
N ILE A 280 14.51 -34.92 -18.75
CA ILE A 280 13.19 -34.43 -18.30
C ILE A 280 12.33 -33.86 -19.44
N ARG A 281 12.87 -33.82 -20.67
CA ARG A 281 12.22 -33.22 -21.86
C ARG A 281 10.85 -33.81 -22.16
N ALA A 282 10.73 -35.13 -22.17
CA ALA A 282 9.46 -35.78 -22.47
C ALA A 282 8.37 -35.44 -21.43
N ARG A 283 8.74 -35.41 -20.15
CA ARG A 283 7.81 -35.05 -19.06
C ARG A 283 7.36 -33.60 -19.17
N ALA A 284 8.28 -32.70 -19.51
CA ALA A 284 7.99 -31.29 -19.72
C ALA A 284 7.05 -31.06 -20.93
N ALA A 285 7.29 -31.78 -22.03
CA ALA A 285 6.45 -31.73 -23.23
C ALA A 285 5.01 -32.24 -23.00
N VAL A 286 4.81 -33.19 -22.09
CA VAL A 286 3.47 -33.61 -21.67
C VAL A 286 2.79 -32.53 -20.82
N ALA A 287 3.55 -31.83 -19.97
CA ALA A 287 2.99 -30.81 -19.08
C ALA A 287 2.55 -29.54 -19.83
N TYR A 288 3.35 -29.06 -20.79
CA TYR A 288 3.02 -27.91 -21.63
C TYR A 288 3.38 -28.20 -23.09
N PRO A 289 2.48 -28.85 -23.85
CA PRO A 289 2.70 -29.20 -25.26
C PRO A 289 2.85 -27.98 -26.19
N GLU A 290 2.34 -26.83 -25.79
CA GLU A 290 2.42 -25.56 -26.53
C GLU A 290 3.83 -24.91 -26.50
N ALA A 291 4.71 -25.32 -25.59
CA ALA A 291 6.10 -24.87 -25.54
C ALA A 291 7.01 -25.69 -26.46
N MET A 292 8.05 -25.04 -26.98
CA MET A 292 9.11 -25.72 -27.72
C MET A 292 10.19 -26.20 -26.74
N TRP A 293 10.47 -27.50 -26.74
CA TRP A 293 11.42 -28.10 -25.80
C TRP A 293 12.72 -28.51 -26.49
N ASN A 294 13.83 -27.95 -26.01
CA ASN A 294 15.17 -28.31 -26.44
C ASN A 294 15.89 -29.03 -25.28
N GLY A 295 16.23 -30.30 -25.48
CA GLY A 295 16.94 -31.07 -24.47
C GLY A 295 18.44 -30.88 -24.60
N LEU A 296 19.07 -30.51 -23.49
CA LEU A 296 20.52 -30.35 -23.39
C LEU A 296 21.13 -31.61 -22.76
N THR A 297 22.20 -32.12 -23.36
CA THR A 297 22.99 -33.18 -22.76
C THR A 297 23.89 -32.60 -21.67
N THR A 298 23.72 -33.08 -20.44
CA THR A 298 24.56 -32.73 -19.29
C THR A 298 25.62 -33.80 -19.08
N ASN A 299 26.87 -33.44 -18.78
CA ASN A 299 27.88 -34.43 -18.39
C ASN A 299 27.67 -34.90 -16.92
N SER A 300 28.39 -35.95 -16.52
CA SER A 300 28.31 -36.57 -15.19
C SER A 300 28.67 -35.63 -14.03
N SER A 301 29.36 -34.53 -14.32
CA SER A 301 29.68 -33.44 -13.39
C SER A 301 28.66 -32.28 -13.39
N MET A 302 27.50 -32.44 -14.06
CA MET A 302 26.45 -31.43 -14.21
C MET A 302 26.90 -30.10 -14.84
N HIS A 303 28.08 -30.05 -15.47
CA HIS A 303 28.53 -28.89 -16.23
C HIS A 303 27.88 -28.91 -17.62
N TYR A 304 27.40 -27.74 -18.06
CA TYR A 304 26.93 -27.56 -19.43
C TYR A 304 28.11 -27.82 -20.38
N VAL A 305 27.99 -28.86 -21.21
CA VAL A 305 28.87 -29.00 -22.37
C VAL A 305 28.55 -27.80 -23.28
N PRO A 306 29.53 -27.06 -23.83
CA PRO A 306 29.28 -25.96 -24.75
C PRO A 306 28.64 -26.49 -26.03
N ILE A 307 27.33 -26.68 -25.99
CA ILE A 307 26.53 -26.91 -27.19
C ILE A 307 26.38 -25.53 -27.79
N LEU A 308 26.89 -25.36 -29.01
CA LEU A 308 26.45 -24.30 -29.91
C LEU A 308 24.93 -24.37 -29.95
N LEU A 309 24.29 -23.55 -29.13
CA LEU A 309 22.86 -23.31 -29.13
C LEU A 309 22.55 -22.69 -30.48
N LYS A 310 22.33 -23.53 -31.50
CA LYS A 310 21.63 -23.14 -32.73
C LYS A 310 20.19 -22.87 -32.32
N ILE A 311 19.97 -21.77 -31.63
CA ILE A 311 18.65 -21.21 -31.41
C ILE A 311 18.26 -20.69 -32.79
N VAL A 312 17.49 -21.48 -33.52
CA VAL A 312 16.78 -20.96 -34.69
C VAL A 312 15.72 -20.03 -34.12
N LEU A 313 16.07 -18.75 -33.97
CA LEU A 313 15.17 -17.69 -33.53
C LEU A 313 14.11 -17.45 -34.61
#